data_AF-A0A1A8JN83-F1
#
_entry.id   AF-A0A1A8JN83-F1
#
_cell.length_a   1.000
_cell.length_b   1.000
_cell.length_c   1.000
_cell.angle_alpha   90.00
_cell.angle_beta   90.00
_cell.angle_gamma   90.00
#
_symmetry.space_group_name_H-M   'P 1'
#
loop_
_entity.id
_entity.type
_entity.pdbx_description
1 polymer ?
#
loop_
_entity_poly.entity_id
_entity_poly.type
_entity_poly.pdbx_seq_one_letter_code
_entity_poly.pdbx_strand_id
1 'polypeptide(L)'
;AQAGLSVVAVETHEKQLMEAKRVVSGMLERGAKRLGAPPALDKINYSCEIQAVADVDLVIEAVFEDMVVKKTVFRQLSAICKPGTFLFTNTSGLDIDELAAQTQNPELVVGM
;
A
#
# COMPACT_ATOMS: atom_id res chain seq x y z
N ALA A 1 2.76 -6.81 8.16
CA ALA A 1 2.06 -7.59 9.20
C ALA A 1 2.84 -8.82 9.66
N GLN A 2 2.99 -9.89 8.86
CA GLN A 2 3.70 -11.11 9.31
C GLN A 2 5.17 -10.87 9.67
N ALA A 3 5.84 -9.94 8.99
CA ALA A 3 7.20 -9.50 9.32
C ALA A 3 7.27 -8.54 10.53
N GLY A 4 6.19 -8.39 11.31
CA GLY A 4 6.12 -7.51 12.49
C GLY A 4 5.82 -6.03 12.20
N LEU A 5 5.85 -5.62 10.93
CA LEU A 5 5.55 -4.25 10.49
C LEU A 5 4.06 -3.92 10.61
N SER A 6 3.77 -2.72 11.12
CA SER A 6 2.44 -2.08 11.06
C SER A 6 2.12 -1.71 9.61
N VAL A 7 0.89 -1.97 9.18
CA VAL A 7 0.44 -1.77 7.80
C VAL A 7 -0.87 -0.97 7.79
N VAL A 8 -0.96 0.00 6.90
CA VAL A 8 -2.23 0.65 6.53
C VAL A 8 -2.63 0.11 5.17
N ALA A 9 -3.76 -0.59 5.09
CA ALA A 9 -4.35 -1.07 3.86
C ALA A 9 -5.46 -0.11 3.42
N VAL A 10 -5.28 0.52 2.26
CA VAL A 10 -6.25 1.46 1.69
C VAL A 10 -6.95 0.82 0.49
N GLU A 11 -8.28 0.88 0.47
CA GLU A 11 -9.11 0.53 -0.68
C GLU A 11 -10.33 1.45 -0.69
N THR A 12 -10.58 2.14 -1.80
CA THR A 12 -11.60 3.20 -1.88
C THR A 12 -13.03 2.66 -1.87
N HIS A 13 -13.23 1.40 -2.25
CA HIS A 13 -14.53 0.76 -2.20
C HIS A 13 -14.71 -0.06 -0.92
N GLU A 14 -15.59 0.40 -0.03
CA GLU A 14 -15.86 -0.24 1.27
C GLU A 14 -16.16 -1.74 1.16
N LYS A 15 -16.92 -2.15 0.13
CA LYS A 15 -17.21 -3.56 -0.12
C LYS A 15 -15.94 -4.37 -0.39
N GLN A 16 -15.04 -3.86 -1.23
CA GLN A 16 -13.78 -4.52 -1.57
C GLN A 16 -12.84 -4.54 -0.36
N LEU A 17 -12.80 -3.45 0.42
CA LEU A 17 -12.03 -3.38 1.67
C LEU A 17 -12.48 -4.45 2.67
N MET A 18 -13.80 -4.63 2.85
CA MET A 18 -14.36 -5.65 3.75
C MET A 18 -14.07 -7.08 3.27
N GLU A 19 -14.17 -7.32 1.96
CA GLU A 19 -13.79 -8.61 1.37
C GLU A 19 -12.29 -8.91 1.56
N ALA A 20 -11.42 -7.92 1.28
CA ALA A 20 -9.98 -8.02 1.49
C ALA A 20 -9.63 -8.29 2.96
N LYS A 21 -10.25 -7.56 3.90
CA LYS A 21 -10.08 -7.77 5.34
C LYS A 21 -10.42 -9.20 5.75
N ARG A 22 -11.53 -9.75 5.23
CA ARG A 22 -11.92 -11.15 5.51
C ARG A 22 -10.90 -12.15 4.98
N VAL A 23 -10.43 -11.96 3.74
CA VAL A 23 -9.46 -12.87 3.10
C VAL A 23 -8.12 -12.83 3.83
N VAL A 24 -7.59 -11.64 4.08
CA VAL A 24 -6.30 -11.43 4.76
C VAL A 24 -6.34 -11.96 6.18
N SER A 25 -7.42 -11.71 6.93
CA SER A 25 -7.55 -12.24 8.30
C SER A 25 -7.49 -13.77 8.31
N GLY A 26 -8.23 -14.43 7.41
CA GLY A 26 -8.18 -15.89 7.29
C GLY A 26 -6.80 -16.42 6.85
N MET A 27 -6.08 -15.70 6.01
CA MET A 27 -4.69 -16.07 5.64
C MET A 27 -3.74 -15.97 6.82
N LEU A 28 -3.84 -14.89 7.60
CA LEU A 28 -3.02 -14.66 8.79
C LEU A 28 -3.29 -15.70 9.88
N GLU A 29 -4.55 -16.05 10.13
CA GLU A 29 -4.94 -17.10 11.06
C GLU A 29 -4.40 -18.48 10.66
N ARG A 30 -4.51 -18.84 9.38
CA ARG A 30 -3.95 -20.11 8.87
C ARG A 30 -2.42 -20.15 9.00
N GLY A 31 -1.75 -19.04 8.69
CA GLY A 31 -0.29 -18.92 8.83
C GLY A 31 0.15 -19.04 10.29
N ALA A 32 -0.52 -18.33 11.19
CA ALA A 32 -0.32 -18.36 12.63
C ALA A 32 -0.45 -19.78 13.20
N LYS A 33 -1.51 -20.51 12.84
CA LYS A 33 -1.72 -21.90 13.24
C LYS A 33 -0.57 -22.81 12.80
N ARG A 34 -0.06 -22.64 11.57
CA ARG A 34 1.06 -23.44 11.05
C ARG A 34 2.37 -23.17 11.79
N LEU A 35 2.57 -21.94 12.26
CA LEU A 35 3.79 -21.49 12.94
C LEU A 35 3.71 -21.64 14.47
N GLY A 36 2.53 -21.97 15.03
CA GLY A 36 2.34 -22.01 16.48
C GLY A 36 2.45 -20.63 17.16
N ALA A 37 2.14 -19.56 16.42
CA ALA A 37 2.24 -18.16 16.86
C ALA A 37 0.87 -17.47 16.79
N PRO A 38 0.64 -16.36 17.52
CA PRO A 38 -0.59 -15.58 17.39
C PRO A 38 -0.69 -14.88 16.01
N PRO A 39 -1.89 -14.71 15.44
CA PRO A 39 -2.06 -14.00 14.16
C PRO A 39 -1.87 -12.49 14.35
N ALA A 40 -1.11 -11.87 13.45
CA ALA A 40 -0.80 -10.44 13.45
C ALA A 40 -1.95 -9.57 12.88
N LEU A 41 -3.17 -9.77 13.38
CA LEU A 41 -4.37 -9.04 12.92
C LEU A 41 -4.37 -7.58 13.39
N ASP A 42 -3.83 -7.33 14.58
CA ASP A 42 -3.68 -6.02 15.21
C ASP A 42 -2.70 -5.09 14.46
N LYS A 43 -1.87 -5.66 13.59
CA LYS A 43 -0.87 -4.92 12.80
C LYS A 43 -1.43 -4.30 11.53
N ILE A 44 -2.69 -4.56 11.16
CA ILE A 44 -3.28 -4.01 9.93
C ILE A 44 -4.42 -3.06 10.29
N ASN A 45 -4.22 -1.78 9.95
CA ASN A 45 -5.29 -0.80 9.92
C ASN A 45 -5.88 -0.73 8.51
N TYR A 46 -7.20 -0.66 8.40
CA TYR A 46 -7.91 -0.61 7.12
C TYR A 46 -8.58 0.75 6.98
N SER A 47 -8.51 1.36 5.80
CA SER A 47 -9.08 2.69 5.53
C SER A 47 -9.67 2.75 4.12
N CYS A 48 -10.77 3.49 3.96
CA CYS A 48 -11.26 3.90 2.63
C CYS A 48 -10.65 5.21 2.14
N GLU A 49 -9.95 5.92 3.02
CA GLU A 49 -9.38 7.24 2.77
C GLU A 49 -7.88 7.13 2.54
N ILE A 50 -7.39 7.72 1.45
CA ILE A 50 -5.97 7.74 1.09
C ILE A 50 -5.13 8.57 2.08
N GLN A 51 -5.74 9.51 2.79
CA GLN A 51 -5.10 10.33 3.82
C GLN A 51 -4.56 9.50 4.99
N ALA A 52 -5.05 8.27 5.17
CA ALA A 52 -4.56 7.36 6.20
C ALA A 52 -3.07 6.97 6.01
N VAL A 53 -2.47 7.24 4.85
CA VAL A 53 -1.04 6.99 4.60
C VAL A 53 -0.14 8.21 4.87
N ALA A 54 -0.67 9.33 5.37
CA ALA A 54 0.12 10.57 5.54
C ALA A 54 1.41 10.38 6.34
N ASP A 55 1.38 9.58 7.41
CA ASP A 55 2.53 9.43 8.32
C ASP A 55 3.37 8.16 8.09
N VAL A 56 3.16 7.42 6.99
CA VAL A 56 3.89 6.16 6.74
C VAL A 56 5.29 6.41 6.17
N ASP A 57 6.22 5.51 6.46
CA ASP A 57 7.59 5.59 5.92
C ASP A 57 7.71 5.03 4.49
N LEU A 58 6.80 4.12 4.11
CA LEU A 58 6.80 3.45 2.82
C LEU A 58 5.37 3.15 2.36
N VAL A 59 5.07 3.45 1.10
CA VAL A 59 3.84 3.10 0.40
C VAL A 59 4.13 2.05 -0.66
N ILE A 60 3.26 1.04 -0.79
CA ILE A 60 3.24 0.11 -1.93
C ILE A 60 1.93 0.34 -2.68
N GLU A 61 2.03 0.89 -3.88
CA GLU A 61 0.93 1.11 -4.80
C GLU A 61 0.68 -0.15 -5.63
N ALA A 62 -0.55 -0.66 -5.58
CA ALA A 62 -1.01 -1.84 -6.31
C ALA A 62 -2.43 -1.65 -6.87
N VAL A 63 -2.70 -0.47 -7.42
CA VAL A 63 -3.91 -0.16 -8.19
C VAL A 63 -3.81 -0.71 -9.62
N PHE A 64 -4.88 -0.53 -10.39
CA PHE A 64 -4.97 -0.99 -11.78
C PHE A 64 -3.75 -0.60 -12.62
N GLU A 65 -3.36 -1.51 -13.51
CA GLU A 65 -2.21 -1.38 -14.39
C GLU A 65 -2.50 -0.43 -15.57
N ASP A 66 -2.73 0.84 -15.24
CA ASP A 66 -2.98 1.93 -16.17
C ASP A 66 -2.15 3.15 -15.79
N MET A 67 -1.43 3.72 -16.76
CA MET A 67 -0.50 4.81 -16.52
C MET A 67 -1.21 6.09 -16.04
N VAL A 68 -2.39 6.40 -16.56
CA VAL A 68 -3.14 7.61 -16.16
C VAL A 68 -3.62 7.48 -14.72
N VAL A 69 -4.13 6.30 -14.36
CA VAL A 69 -4.57 6.00 -12.99
C VAL A 69 -3.39 6.09 -12.02
N LYS A 70 -2.28 5.38 -12.29
CA LYS A 70 -1.12 5.38 -11.39
C LYS A 70 -0.48 6.76 -11.27
N LYS A 71 -0.32 7.53 -12.36
CA LYS A 71 0.16 8.92 -12.28
C LYS A 71 -0.70 9.77 -11.36
N THR A 72 -2.02 9.62 -11.40
CA THR A 72 -2.94 10.35 -10.53
C THR A 72 -2.73 9.97 -9.06
N VAL A 73 -2.62 8.67 -8.77
CA VAL A 73 -2.35 8.16 -7.42
C VAL A 73 -0.99 8.65 -6.91
N PHE A 74 0.06 8.60 -7.73
CA PHE A 74 1.40 9.06 -7.35
C PHE A 74 1.45 10.56 -7.03
N ARG A 75 0.72 11.42 -7.76
CA ARG A 75 0.58 12.84 -7.39
C ARG A 75 -0.09 13.01 -6.03
N GLN A 76 -1.15 12.26 -5.77
CA GLN A 76 -1.87 12.32 -4.49
C GLN A 76 -0.99 11.85 -3.34
N LEU A 77 -0.33 10.70 -3.49
CA LEU A 77 0.59 10.15 -2.50
C LEU A 77 1.74 11.12 -2.22
N SER A 78 2.33 11.71 -3.26
CA SER A 78 3.41 12.69 -3.11
C SER A 78 2.98 13.97 -2.37
N ALA A 79 1.69 14.33 -2.40
CA ALA A 79 1.17 15.49 -1.69
C ALA A 79 0.75 15.18 -0.24
N ILE A 80 0.35 13.93 0.03
CA ILE A 80 -0.21 13.50 1.31
C ILE A 80 0.88 12.98 2.26
N CYS A 81 1.83 12.21 1.73
CA CYS A 81 2.84 11.55 2.55
C CYS A 81 3.83 12.57 3.12
N LYS A 82 4.31 12.31 4.33
CA LYS A 82 5.37 13.09 4.97
C LYS A 82 6.65 13.10 4.11
N PRO A 83 7.50 14.12 4.26
CA PRO A 83 8.81 14.13 3.59
C PRO A 83 9.64 12.88 3.92
N GLY A 84 10.30 12.32 2.91
CA GLY A 84 11.14 11.13 3.06
C GLY A 84 10.39 9.79 2.96
N THR A 85 9.08 9.79 2.71
CA THR A 85 8.33 8.55 2.42
C THR A 85 8.76 7.95 1.07
N PHE A 86 9.06 6.66 1.06
CA PHE A 86 9.32 5.89 -0.16
C PHE A 86 8.00 5.51 -0.85
N LEU A 87 7.92 5.73 -2.17
CA LEU A 87 6.75 5.38 -2.98
C LEU A 87 7.07 4.24 -3.94
N PHE A 88 6.62 3.03 -3.61
CA PHE A 88 6.88 1.85 -4.40
C PHE A 88 5.66 1.56 -5.28
N THR A 89 5.87 1.12 -6.51
CA THR A 89 4.79 0.59 -7.38
C THR A 89 5.03 -0.89 -7.68
N ASN A 90 3.98 -1.70 -7.55
CA ASN A 90 3.96 -3.10 -8.01
C ASN A 90 3.54 -3.15 -9.48
N THR A 91 4.16 -2.34 -10.34
CA THR A 91 3.91 -2.39 -11.79
C THR A 91 4.78 -3.46 -12.44
N SER A 92 4.21 -4.14 -13.42
CA SER A 92 4.85 -5.23 -14.18
C SER A 92 5.47 -4.77 -15.50
N GLY A 93 5.11 -3.57 -16.00
CA GLY A 93 5.57 -3.12 -17.31
C GLY A 93 5.38 -1.65 -17.63
N LEU A 94 4.94 -0.83 -16.68
CA LEU A 94 4.86 0.62 -16.89
C LEU A 94 6.20 1.28 -16.58
N ASP A 95 6.45 2.42 -17.23
CA ASP A 95 7.66 3.20 -17.03
C ASP A 95 7.64 3.87 -15.64
N ILE A 96 8.62 3.50 -14.80
CA ILE A 96 8.76 4.00 -13.43
C ILE A 96 9.20 5.46 -13.45
N ASP A 97 10.01 5.89 -14.42
CA ASP A 97 10.48 7.27 -14.51
C ASP A 97 9.32 8.23 -14.81
N GLU A 98 8.34 7.77 -15.62
CA GLU A 98 7.12 8.53 -15.87
C GLU A 98 6.26 8.72 -14.62
N LEU A 99 6.22 7.72 -13.72
CA LEU A 99 5.53 7.81 -12.43
C LEU A 99 6.31 8.70 -11.46
N ALA A 100 7.63 8.52 -11.38
CA ALA A 100 8.53 9.29 -10.53
C ALA A 100 8.45 10.80 -10.84
N ALA A 101 8.38 11.17 -12.12
CA ALA A 101 8.21 12.54 -12.58
C ALA A 101 6.90 13.22 -12.11
N GLN A 102 5.95 12.47 -11.56
CA GLN A 102 4.71 13.03 -10.97
C GLN A 102 4.83 13.37 -9.49
N THR A 103 6.00 13.16 -8.88
CA THR A 103 6.22 13.32 -7.44
C THR A 103 7.23 14.44 -7.15
N GLN A 104 7.21 14.94 -5.91
CA GLN A 104 8.16 15.95 -5.43
C GLN A 104 9.56 15.39 -5.19
N ASN A 105 9.68 14.08 -4.94
CA ASN A 105 10.92 13.36 -4.68
C ASN A 105 11.05 12.14 -5.61
N PRO A 106 11.32 12.35 -6.92
CA PRO A 106 11.41 11.25 -7.90
C PRO A 106 12.42 10.17 -7.50
N GLU A 107 13.50 10.53 -6.81
CA GLU A 107 14.54 9.63 -6.32
C GLU A 107 14.07 8.63 -5.25
N LEU A 108 12.90 8.87 -4.65
CA LEU A 108 12.29 7.97 -3.66
C LEU A 108 11.20 7.07 -4.25
N VAL A 109 11.05 7.09 -5.59
CA VAL A 109 10.13 6.22 -6.32
C VAL A 109 10.84 4.98 -6.82
N VAL A 110 10.27 3.80 -6.54
CA VAL A 110 10.89 2.50 -6.84
C VAL A 110 9.87 1.55 -7.44
N GLY A 111 10.25 0.79 -8.47
CA GLY A 111 9.46 -0.35 -8.96
C GLY A 111 9.83 -1.64 -8.25
N MET A 112 8.84 -2.50 -8.01
CA MET A 112 8.99 -3.81 -7.36
C MET A 112 8.51 -4.94 -8.25
#